data_AF-A0A8S2YAP9-F1
#
_entry.id   AF-A0A8S2YAP9-F1
#
_cell.length_a   1.000
_cell.length_b   1.000
_cell.length_c   1.000
_cell.angle_alpha   90.00
_cell.angle_beta   90.00
_cell.angle_gamma   90.00
#
_symmetry.space_group_name_H-M   'P 1'
#
loop_
_entity.id
_entity.type
_entity.pdbx_description
1 polymer ?
#
loop_
_entity_poly.entity_id
_entity_poly.type
_entity_poly.pdbx_seq_one_letter_code
_entity_poly.pdbx_strand_id
1 'polypeptide(L)'
;MVTALENANASVREKACEALGNMDKEVATSSVVGALLAIAGHDHYESLRKVLNSSSDFSYIDSDTVSELLGLWNREAWFIRDIPLEKIMIAYVKTGFPEWWSVIELHALHTDCAITIVENTVIVYGNSEPVTFDIRS
;
A
#
# COMPACT_ATOMS: atom_id res chain seq x y z
N MET A 1 -0.86 20.45 -1.74
CA MET A 1 -0.05 19.39 -2.38
C MET A 1 -0.94 18.39 -3.09
N VAL A 2 -1.98 17.85 -2.45
CA VAL A 2 -3.03 17.06 -3.12
C VAL A 2 -3.66 17.80 -4.31
N THR A 3 -3.92 19.10 -4.18
CA THR A 3 -4.40 19.94 -5.31
C THR A 3 -3.46 20.02 -6.52
N ALA A 4 -2.15 19.75 -6.34
CA ALA A 4 -1.21 19.68 -7.46
C ALA A 4 -1.29 18.34 -8.20
N LEU A 5 -1.77 17.28 -7.54
CA LEU A 5 -2.03 15.97 -8.16
C LEU A 5 -3.24 16.04 -9.11
N GLU A 6 -4.20 16.91 -8.84
CA GLU A 6 -5.39 17.14 -9.68
C GLU A 6 -5.14 18.15 -10.80
N ASN A 7 -3.91 18.66 -10.95
CA ASN A 7 -3.62 19.70 -11.92
C ASN A 7 -3.75 19.18 -13.37
N ALA A 8 -4.33 19.99 -14.27
CA ALA A 8 -4.46 19.62 -15.68
C ALA A 8 -3.10 19.39 -16.38
N ASN A 9 -2.04 20.06 -15.92
CA ASN A 9 -0.69 19.94 -16.47
C ASN A 9 0.02 18.69 -15.93
N ALA A 10 0.35 17.75 -16.83
CA ALA A 10 1.03 16.50 -16.49
C ALA A 10 2.38 16.71 -15.78
N SER A 11 3.17 17.70 -16.19
CA SER A 11 4.45 18.01 -15.56
C SER A 11 4.29 18.57 -14.14
N VAL A 12 3.16 19.24 -13.83
CA VAL A 12 2.86 19.67 -12.46
C VAL A 12 2.48 18.48 -11.60
N ARG A 13 1.67 17.55 -12.13
CA ARG A 13 1.33 16.30 -11.43
C ARG A 13 2.57 15.46 -11.15
N GLU A 14 3.42 15.25 -12.15
CA GLU A 14 4.66 14.47 -12.02
C GLU A 14 5.57 15.04 -10.92
N LYS A 15 5.79 16.36 -10.90
CA LYS A 15 6.56 17.02 -9.85
C LYS A 15 5.92 16.92 -8.47
N ALA A 16 4.59 16.95 -8.38
CA ALA A 16 3.89 16.74 -7.12
C ALA A 16 4.09 15.31 -6.60
N CYS A 17 4.05 14.31 -7.49
CA CYS A 17 4.32 12.92 -7.16
C CYS A 17 5.79 12.68 -6.76
N GLU A 18 6.74 13.32 -7.44
CA GLU A 18 8.15 13.28 -7.08
C GLU A 18 8.39 13.92 -5.71
N ALA A 19 7.78 15.08 -5.44
CA ALA A 19 7.85 15.72 -4.14
C ALA A 19 7.29 14.81 -3.03
N LEU A 20 6.13 14.18 -3.25
CA LEU A 20 5.54 13.21 -2.32
C LEU A 20 6.45 12.01 -2.06
N GLY A 21 7.00 11.40 -3.11
CA GLY A 21 7.92 10.27 -2.96
C GLY A 21 9.18 10.61 -2.15
N ASN A 22 9.57 11.89 -2.14
CA ASN A 22 10.74 12.41 -1.41
C ASN A 22 10.40 12.97 -0.02
N MET A 23 9.14 12.97 0.40
CA MET A 23 8.72 13.43 1.73
C MET A 23 8.90 12.35 2.80
N ASP A 24 8.76 12.75 4.07
CA ASP A 24 8.93 11.91 5.26
C ASP A 24 8.10 10.61 5.23
N LYS A 25 8.45 9.72 6.17
CA LYS A 25 7.98 8.35 6.38
C LYS A 25 6.45 8.11 6.42
N GLU A 26 5.64 9.15 6.45
CA GLU A 26 4.18 9.10 6.65
C GLU A 26 3.38 9.64 5.45
N VAL A 27 3.97 9.63 4.26
CA VAL A 27 3.32 10.18 3.06
C VAL A 27 2.09 9.39 2.57
N ALA A 28 2.00 8.09 2.87
CA ALA A 28 0.85 7.26 2.50
C ALA A 28 -0.33 7.45 3.47
N THR A 29 -0.95 8.62 3.40
CA THR A 29 -2.22 8.93 4.07
C THR A 29 -3.40 8.69 3.14
N SER A 30 -4.60 8.47 3.67
CA SER A 30 -5.83 8.34 2.88
C SER A 30 -6.00 9.46 1.86
N SER A 31 -5.74 10.71 2.26
CA SER A 31 -5.90 11.87 1.38
C SER A 31 -4.96 11.83 0.18
N VAL A 32 -3.71 11.40 0.37
CA VAL A 32 -2.74 11.30 -0.73
C VAL A 32 -3.05 10.10 -1.62
N VAL A 33 -3.31 8.94 -1.01
CA VAL A 33 -3.59 7.70 -1.72
C VAL A 33 -4.89 7.80 -2.51
N GLY A 34 -5.98 8.28 -1.88
CA GLY A 34 -7.27 8.48 -2.54
C GLY A 34 -7.18 9.50 -3.69
N ALA A 35 -6.42 10.58 -3.52
CA ALA A 35 -6.20 11.52 -4.62
C ALA A 35 -5.44 10.90 -5.80
N LEU A 36 -4.46 10.04 -5.54
CA LEU A 36 -3.74 9.32 -6.59
C LEU A 36 -4.64 8.29 -7.29
N LEU A 37 -5.51 7.60 -6.54
CA LEU A 37 -6.49 6.65 -7.08
C LEU A 37 -7.56 7.32 -7.94
N ALA A 38 -7.93 8.56 -7.62
CA ALA A 38 -8.93 9.33 -8.38
C ALA A 38 -8.41 9.83 -9.73
N ILE A 39 -7.10 9.85 -9.96
CA ILE A 39 -6.50 10.31 -11.20
C ILE A 39 -6.56 9.21 -12.27
N ALA A 40 -7.06 9.54 -13.46
CA ALA A 40 -7.04 8.62 -14.59
C ALA A 40 -5.70 8.69 -15.37
N GLY A 41 -5.18 7.54 -15.83
CA GLY A 41 -4.00 7.44 -16.72
C GLY A 41 -3.00 6.38 -16.28
N HIS A 42 -1.84 6.21 -16.92
CA HIS A 42 -0.80 5.27 -16.43
C HIS A 42 0.17 5.91 -15.44
N ASP A 43 0.43 7.21 -15.55
CA ASP A 43 1.46 7.92 -14.77
C ASP A 43 1.15 7.97 -13.26
N HIS A 44 -0.12 7.84 -12.88
CA HIS A 44 -0.54 7.83 -11.48
C HIS A 44 -0.19 6.50 -10.78
N TYR A 45 -0.09 5.38 -11.51
CA TYR A 45 0.34 4.11 -10.91
C TYR A 45 1.77 4.22 -10.43
N GLU A 46 2.70 4.69 -11.26
CA GLU A 46 4.10 4.87 -10.84
C GLU A 46 4.22 5.82 -9.64
N SER A 47 3.36 6.85 -9.60
CA SER A 47 3.29 7.79 -8.49
C SER A 47 2.79 7.14 -7.20
N LEU A 48 1.70 6.37 -7.29
CA LEU A 48 1.15 5.59 -6.18
C LEU A 48 2.19 4.58 -5.66
N ARG A 49 2.93 3.93 -6.58
CA ARG A 49 4.00 2.99 -6.25
C ARG A 49 5.09 3.64 -5.42
N LYS A 50 5.54 4.83 -5.84
CA LYS A 50 6.55 5.60 -5.12
C LYS A 50 6.09 5.98 -3.73
N VAL A 51 4.87 6.51 -3.59
CA VAL A 51 4.28 6.90 -2.29
C VAL A 51 4.18 5.71 -1.34
N LEU A 52 3.69 4.57 -1.80
CA LEU A 52 3.57 3.37 -0.97
C LEU A 52 4.95 2.78 -0.62
N ASN A 53 5.91 2.83 -1.53
CA ASN A 53 7.26 2.32 -1.26
C ASN A 53 8.08 3.23 -0.35
N SER A 54 7.92 4.55 -0.44
CA SER A 54 8.61 5.50 0.43
C SER A 54 7.99 5.56 1.84
N SER A 55 6.68 5.32 1.97
CA SER A 55 6.04 5.28 3.28
C SER A 55 6.52 4.10 4.11
N SER A 56 6.83 4.32 5.39
CA SER A 56 7.20 3.24 6.31
C SER A 56 5.99 2.58 6.97
N ASP A 57 4.82 3.22 6.92
CA ASP A 57 3.62 2.77 7.60
C ASP A 57 2.38 3.02 6.74
N PHE A 58 1.47 2.06 6.71
CA PHE A 58 0.17 2.20 6.04
C PHE A 58 -1.00 2.31 7.02
N SER A 59 -0.74 2.36 8.34
CA SER A 59 -1.80 2.53 9.34
C SER A 59 -2.54 3.87 9.26
N TYR A 60 -2.03 4.82 8.47
CA TYR A 60 -2.64 6.12 8.18
C TYR A 60 -3.63 6.10 7.00
N ILE A 61 -3.85 4.92 6.40
CA ILE A 61 -4.84 4.70 5.34
C ILE A 61 -6.10 4.11 5.98
N ASP A 62 -7.24 4.78 5.79
CA ASP A 62 -8.55 4.34 6.29
C ASP A 62 -9.13 3.17 5.48
N SER A 63 -10.12 2.49 6.07
CA SER A 63 -10.83 1.33 5.48
C SER A 63 -11.32 1.58 4.06
N ASP A 64 -11.90 2.76 3.80
CA ASP A 64 -12.49 3.10 2.50
C ASP A 64 -11.37 3.17 1.43
N THR A 65 -10.27 3.83 1.76
CA THR A 65 -9.11 3.94 0.87
C THR A 65 -8.42 2.58 0.67
N VAL A 66 -8.36 1.72 1.70
CA VAL A 66 -7.84 0.35 1.55
C VAL A 66 -8.74 -0.47 0.62
N SER A 67 -10.06 -0.30 0.70
CA SER A 67 -11.01 -0.95 -0.21
C SER A 67 -10.79 -0.54 -1.67
N GLU A 68 -10.54 0.75 -1.91
CA GLU A 68 -10.24 1.26 -3.25
C GLU A 68 -8.90 0.71 -3.77
N LEU A 69 -7.86 0.69 -2.93
CA LEU A 69 -6.57 0.07 -3.24
C LEU A 69 -6.73 -1.41 -3.59
N LEU A 70 -7.49 -2.17 -2.80
CA LEU A 70 -7.77 -3.57 -3.05
C LEU A 70 -8.47 -3.75 -4.41
N GLY A 71 -9.43 -2.90 -4.73
CA GLY A 71 -10.09 -2.90 -6.03
C GLY A 71 -9.12 -2.65 -7.19
N LEU A 72 -8.16 -1.74 -7.02
CA LEU A 72 -7.10 -1.51 -8.00
C LEU A 72 -6.17 -2.72 -8.14
N TRP A 73 -5.66 -3.27 -7.05
CA TRP A 73 -4.71 -4.40 -7.09
C TRP A 73 -5.33 -5.68 -7.64
N ASN A 74 -6.63 -5.89 -7.46
CA ASN A 74 -7.33 -6.99 -8.12
C ASN A 74 -7.32 -6.87 -9.66
N ARG A 75 -7.29 -5.64 -10.20
CA ARG A 75 -7.20 -5.38 -11.64
C ARG A 75 -5.76 -5.35 -12.15
N GLU A 76 -4.86 -4.77 -11.36
CA GLU A 76 -3.47 -4.49 -11.70
C GLU A 76 -2.50 -5.22 -10.76
N ALA A 77 -2.65 -6.55 -10.64
CA ALA A 77 -1.95 -7.38 -9.64
C ALA A 77 -0.41 -7.36 -9.75
N TRP A 78 0.15 -6.96 -10.89
CA TRP A 78 1.61 -6.83 -11.03
C TRP A 78 2.19 -5.76 -10.09
N PHE A 79 1.40 -4.77 -9.70
CA PHE A 79 1.81 -3.66 -8.83
C PHE A 79 2.09 -4.10 -7.40
N ILE A 80 1.30 -5.04 -6.87
CA ILE A 80 1.35 -5.44 -5.45
C ILE A 80 2.69 -6.12 -5.09
N ARG A 81 3.38 -6.67 -6.09
CA ARG A 81 4.65 -7.39 -5.95
C ARG A 81 5.79 -6.52 -5.46
N ASP A 82 5.75 -5.23 -5.78
CA ASP A 82 6.78 -4.27 -5.39
C ASP A 82 6.62 -3.77 -3.96
N ILE A 83 5.47 -4.02 -3.33
CA ILE A 83 5.19 -3.58 -1.97
C ILE A 83 5.59 -4.68 -0.99
N PRO A 84 6.45 -4.43 0.01
CA PRO A 84 6.80 -5.44 1.01
C PRO A 84 5.57 -5.87 1.82
N LEU A 85 5.30 -7.18 1.87
CA LEU A 85 4.17 -7.77 2.61
C LEU A 85 4.20 -7.38 4.10
N GLU A 86 5.39 -7.27 4.69
CA GLU A 86 5.58 -6.81 6.06
C GLU A 86 4.89 -5.47 6.35
N LYS A 87 4.93 -4.49 5.44
CA LYS A 87 4.28 -3.19 5.65
C LYS A 87 2.76 -3.32 5.72
N ILE A 88 2.20 -4.19 4.89
CA ILE A 88 0.77 -4.49 4.83
C ILE A 88 0.34 -5.21 6.12
N MET A 89 1.14 -6.17 6.58
CA MET A 89 0.92 -6.88 7.85
C MET A 89 0.96 -5.94 9.06
N ILE A 90 1.93 -5.02 9.12
CA ILE A 90 2.00 -4.02 10.20
C ILE A 90 0.74 -3.17 10.22
N ALA A 91 0.27 -2.73 9.05
CA ALA A 91 -0.95 -1.94 8.95
C ALA A 91 -2.17 -2.73 9.44
N TYR A 92 -2.32 -4.00 9.04
CA TYR A 92 -3.38 -4.88 9.54
C TYR A 92 -3.35 -5.01 11.07
N VAL A 93 -2.19 -5.31 11.65
CA VAL A 93 -2.05 -5.48 13.11
C VAL A 93 -2.39 -4.18 13.85
N LYS A 94 -2.00 -3.03 13.31
CA LYS A 94 -2.25 -1.73 13.94
C LYS A 94 -3.70 -1.26 13.83
N THR A 95 -4.35 -1.46 12.69
CA THR A 95 -5.68 -0.89 12.43
C THR A 95 -6.82 -1.89 12.66
N GLY A 96 -6.56 -3.19 12.53
CA GLY A 96 -7.56 -4.25 12.60
C GLY A 96 -8.55 -4.26 11.42
N PHE A 97 -8.28 -3.51 10.34
CA PHE A 97 -9.18 -3.44 9.19
C PHE A 97 -9.16 -4.76 8.40
N PRO A 98 -10.32 -5.44 8.21
CA PRO A 98 -10.38 -6.71 7.50
C PRO A 98 -9.96 -6.61 6.03
N GLU A 99 -10.04 -5.43 5.41
CA GLU A 99 -9.62 -5.19 4.03
C GLU A 99 -8.11 -5.40 3.85
N TRP A 100 -7.31 -5.08 4.88
CA TRP A 100 -5.89 -5.40 4.85
C TRP A 100 -5.65 -6.90 4.79
N TRP A 101 -6.51 -7.73 5.40
CA TRP A 101 -6.43 -9.18 5.28
C TRP A 101 -6.63 -9.63 3.82
N SER A 102 -7.62 -9.08 3.13
CA SER A 102 -7.82 -9.37 1.70
C SER A 102 -6.63 -8.92 0.84
N VAL A 103 -5.97 -7.80 1.19
CA VAL A 103 -4.74 -7.37 0.53
C VAL A 103 -3.61 -8.36 0.79
N ILE A 104 -3.47 -8.87 2.01
CA ILE A 104 -2.46 -9.88 2.40
C ILE A 104 -2.66 -11.16 1.59
N GLU A 105 -3.90 -11.64 1.49
CA GLU A 105 -4.24 -12.84 0.68
C GLU A 105 -3.90 -12.64 -0.79
N LEU A 106 -4.27 -11.47 -1.36
CA LEU A 106 -3.96 -11.12 -2.74
C LEU A 106 -2.43 -11.05 -2.97
N HIS A 107 -1.68 -10.45 -2.04
CA HIS A 107 -0.24 -10.33 -2.13
C HIS A 107 0.45 -11.71 -2.10
N ALA A 108 0.07 -12.57 -1.16
CA ALA A 108 0.59 -13.92 -1.02
C ALA A 108 0.31 -14.78 -2.27
N LEU A 109 -0.85 -14.58 -2.93
CA LEU A 109 -1.18 -15.29 -4.16
C LEU A 109 -0.29 -14.91 -5.35
N HIS A 110 0.20 -13.66 -5.36
CA HIS A 110 0.91 -13.09 -6.51
C HIS A 110 2.41 -12.93 -6.32
N THR A 111 2.94 -13.28 -5.15
CA THR A 111 4.37 -13.21 -4.82
C THR A 111 4.90 -14.57 -4.37
N ASP A 112 6.22 -14.73 -4.34
CA ASP A 112 6.89 -15.93 -3.81
C ASP A 112 6.90 -15.97 -2.27
N CYS A 113 5.88 -15.39 -1.63
CA CYS A 113 5.73 -15.38 -0.18
C CYS A 113 4.82 -16.53 0.28
N ALA A 114 5.10 -17.08 1.45
CA ALA A 114 4.20 -18.01 2.12
C ALA A 114 3.76 -17.42 3.46
N ILE A 115 2.52 -17.65 3.85
CA ILE A 115 1.97 -17.21 5.14
C ILE A 115 1.56 -18.45 5.92
N THR A 116 1.99 -18.53 7.18
CA THR A 116 1.51 -19.54 8.13
C THR A 116 0.82 -18.84 9.30
N ILE A 117 -0.37 -19.32 9.65
CA ILE A 117 -1.13 -18.83 10.80
C ILE A 117 -1.09 -19.92 11.87
N VAL A 118 -0.55 -19.60 13.03
CA VAL A 118 -0.46 -20.52 14.18
C VAL A 118 -1.08 -19.83 15.38
N GLU A 119 -2.22 -20.34 15.84
CA GLU A 119 -3.01 -19.73 16.91
C GLU A 119 -3.29 -18.24 16.62
N ASN A 120 -2.56 -17.36 17.29
CA ASN A 120 -2.69 -15.92 17.22
C ASN A 120 -1.42 -15.26 16.68
N THR A 121 -0.66 -16.01 15.89
CA THR A 121 0.60 -15.57 15.30
C THR A 121 0.55 -15.78 13.80
N VAL A 122 0.95 -14.77 13.04
CA VAL A 122 1.16 -14.85 11.60
C VAL A 122 2.65 -14.82 11.31
N ILE A 123 3.14 -15.82 10.61
CA ILE A 123 4.54 -15.92 10.16
C ILE A 123 4.56 -15.72 8.65
N VAL A 124 5.30 -14.71 8.20
CA VAL A 124 5.49 -14.39 6.79
C VAL A 124 6.87 -14.86 6.35
N TYR A 125 6.88 -15.72 5.33
CA TYR A 125 8.06 -16.21 4.65
C TYR A 125 8.19 -15.48 3.31
N GLY A 126 9.41 -15.07 2.95
CA GLY A 126 9.72 -14.45 1.66
C GLY A 126 11.19 -14.67 1.30
N ASN A 127 11.82 -13.72 0.60
CA ASN A 127 13.23 -13.79 0.21
C ASN A 127 14.23 -13.47 1.34
N SER A 128 13.77 -13.34 2.58
CA SER A 128 14.57 -12.97 3.75
C SER A 128 14.15 -13.82 4.96
N GLU A 129 14.76 -13.58 6.11
CA GLU A 129 14.37 -14.28 7.35
C GLU A 129 12.86 -14.10 7.63
N PRO A 130 12.16 -15.15 8.08
CA PRO A 130 10.73 -15.06 8.34
C PRO A 130 10.40 -14.02 9.40
N VAL A 131 9.39 -13.18 9.13
CA VAL A 131 8.92 -12.16 10.07
C VAL A 131 7.68 -12.67 10.79
N THR A 132 7.64 -12.50 12.11
CA THR A 132 6.56 -13.00 12.97
C THR A 132 5.75 -11.84 13.55
N PHE A 133 4.43 -11.92 13.44
CA PHE A 133 3.47 -10.93 13.94
C PHE A 133 2.51 -11.56 14.95
N ASP A 134 2.30 -10.92 16.10
CA ASP A 134 1.19 -11.26 17.00
C ASP A 134 -0.05 -10.48 16.57
N ILE A 135 -1.16 -11.18 16.32
CA ILE A 135 -2.43 -10.59 15.88
C ILE A 135 -3.40 -10.35 17.05
N ARG A 136 -2.94 -10.36 18.32
CA ARG A 136 -3.80 -10.07 19.48
C ARG A 136 -4.07 -8.56 19.49
N SER A 137 -5.34 -8.20 19.31
CA SER A 137 -5.89 -6.88 19.65
C SER A 137 -6.22 -6.76 21.13
#